data_AF-A0A7S0Z2R6-F1
#
_entry.id   AF-A0A7S0Z2R6-F1
#
_cell.length_a   1.000
_cell.length_b   1.000
_cell.length_c   1.000
_cell.angle_alpha   90.00
_cell.angle_beta   90.00
_cell.angle_gamma   90.00
#
_symmetry.space_group_name_H-M   'P 1'
#
loop_
_entity.id
_entity.type
_entity.pdbx_description
1 polymer ?
#
loop_
_entity_poly.entity_id
_entity_poly.type
_entity_poly.pdbx_seq_one_letter_code
_entity_poly.pdbx_strand_id
1 'polypeptide(L)'
;DVFGQTRVPTQAAGGAYQWLSIDAGSFHSCGITVGGAAICWGQEYAGKTLPPVPDNWGSIYCSKGYHHTCGLSTTRKAFCWGDAEYNQTRVPGLCQNAAFGVQGQPCSSDAECGSIPGAFCEGQDWLSLSPGQFHTCGVRLSGQALCWGSSAYGQSDVPADVPRWRVLSAGHYHTCGVTEAGEGRCWGSSVYGATEVPTDVAVWSSISVGRFHSCGVTATGGARCWGSTQDGATEVPPLAA
;
A
#
# COMPACT_ATOMS: atom_id res chain seq x y z
N ASP A 1 3.58 21.24 -10.71
CA ASP A 1 2.38 20.37 -10.73
C ASP A 1 1.12 21.22 -10.91
N VAL A 2 -0.04 20.59 -11.13
CA VAL A 2 -1.36 21.25 -11.08
C VAL A 2 -1.91 21.25 -9.65
N PHE A 3 -1.68 20.18 -8.89
CA PHE A 3 -2.33 19.92 -7.60
C PHE A 3 -1.47 20.15 -6.35
N GLY A 4 -0.26 20.71 -6.46
CA GLY A 4 0.59 21.02 -5.30
C GLY A 4 1.32 19.83 -4.64
N GLN A 5 1.27 18.62 -5.19
CA GLN A 5 1.97 17.44 -4.66
C GLN A 5 3.49 17.63 -4.48
N THR A 6 4.17 18.30 -5.42
CA THR A 6 5.61 18.62 -5.34
C THR A 6 5.88 19.89 -4.52
N ARG A 7 4.83 20.59 -4.06
CA ARG A 7 4.92 21.78 -3.22
C ARG A 7 4.53 21.43 -1.79
N VAL A 8 5.53 20.96 -1.04
CA VAL A 8 5.43 20.76 0.42
C VAL A 8 4.81 22.02 1.06
N PRO A 9 3.69 21.91 1.81
CA PRO A 9 3.00 23.06 2.39
C PRO A 9 3.94 23.94 3.21
N THR A 10 3.72 25.25 3.30
CA THR A 10 4.61 26.15 4.05
C THR A 10 4.72 25.81 5.53
N GLN A 11 3.65 25.31 6.15
CA GLN A 11 3.70 24.73 7.51
C GLN A 11 4.65 23.52 7.59
N ALA A 12 4.65 22.67 6.57
CA ALA A 12 5.51 21.49 6.48
C ALA A 12 6.97 21.81 6.08
N ALA A 13 7.18 22.85 5.28
CA ALA A 13 8.48 23.24 4.73
C ALA A 13 9.26 24.24 5.61
N GLY A 14 8.58 25.01 6.46
CA GLY A 14 9.17 26.11 7.26
C GLY A 14 10.00 25.70 8.48
N GLY A 15 10.47 24.45 8.56
CA GLY A 15 11.23 23.93 9.70
C GLY A 15 10.40 23.70 10.98
N ALA A 16 9.08 23.90 10.94
CA ALA A 16 8.17 23.68 12.08
C ALA A 16 8.02 22.19 12.45
N TYR A 17 8.39 21.27 11.55
CA TYR A 17 8.34 19.83 11.78
C TYR A 17 9.68 19.19 11.41
N GLN A 18 10.13 18.24 12.24
CA GLN A 18 11.14 17.26 11.86
C GLN A 18 10.43 16.05 11.25
N TRP A 19 10.95 15.52 10.15
CA TRP A 19 10.34 14.43 9.38
C TRP A 19 11.03 13.10 9.67
N LEU A 20 10.24 12.05 9.85
CA LEU A 20 10.69 10.67 9.99
C LEU A 20 10.65 9.92 8.65
N SER A 21 9.59 10.13 7.87
CA SER A 21 9.39 9.48 6.57
C SER A 21 8.45 10.29 5.67
N ILE A 22 8.48 9.97 4.37
CA ILE A 22 7.56 10.46 3.35
C ILE A 22 7.22 9.31 2.41
N ASP A 23 5.97 9.26 1.96
CA ASP A 23 5.51 8.43 0.84
C ASP A 23 4.76 9.29 -0.19
N ALA A 24 4.78 8.87 -1.45
CA ALA A 24 4.27 9.64 -2.58
C ALA A 24 3.44 8.75 -3.51
N GLY A 25 2.15 9.08 -3.62
CA GLY A 25 1.22 8.45 -4.57
C GLY A 25 1.23 9.16 -5.92
N SER A 26 0.20 8.96 -6.74
CA SER A 26 0.14 9.61 -8.07
C SER A 26 -0.28 11.09 -8.05
N PHE A 27 -1.01 11.55 -7.02
CA PHE A 27 -1.55 12.91 -6.97
C PHE A 27 -1.51 13.55 -5.58
N HIS A 28 -0.99 12.83 -4.59
CA HIS A 28 -0.84 13.30 -3.21
C HIS A 28 0.41 12.66 -2.59
N SER A 29 0.94 13.29 -1.55
CA SER A 29 2.07 12.79 -0.77
C SER A 29 1.74 12.97 0.70
N CYS A 30 2.29 12.10 1.54
CA CYS A 30 2.10 12.15 2.98
C CYS A 30 3.43 11.91 3.69
N GLY A 31 3.70 12.67 4.73
CA GLY A 31 4.86 12.48 5.60
C GLY A 31 4.47 12.24 7.05
N ILE A 32 5.31 11.51 7.77
CA ILE A 32 5.22 11.36 9.22
C ILE A 32 6.28 12.24 9.86
N THR A 33 5.87 12.99 10.88
CA THR A 33 6.76 13.80 11.71
C THR A 33 7.42 12.96 12.80
N VAL A 34 8.56 13.40 13.34
CA VAL A 34 9.21 12.74 14.49
C VAL A 34 8.29 12.66 15.72
N GLY A 35 7.29 13.54 15.81
CA GLY A 35 6.24 13.51 16.84
C GLY A 35 5.12 12.49 16.60
N GLY A 36 5.14 11.71 15.52
CA GLY A 36 4.13 10.69 15.20
C GLY A 36 2.90 11.21 14.44
N ALA A 37 2.73 12.52 14.28
CA ALA A 37 1.65 13.10 13.46
C ALA A 37 1.92 12.89 11.96
N ALA A 38 0.86 12.57 11.20
CA ALA A 38 0.90 12.48 9.74
C ALA A 38 0.38 13.76 9.09
N ILE A 39 1.02 14.21 8.01
CA ILE A 39 0.64 15.39 7.25
C ILE A 39 0.60 15.00 5.77
N CYS A 40 -0.54 15.22 5.11
CA CYS A 40 -0.74 14.92 3.69
C CYS A 40 -1.02 16.18 2.89
N TRP A 41 -0.60 16.20 1.63
CA TRP A 41 -0.79 17.31 0.70
C TRP A 41 -0.87 16.86 -0.76
N GLY A 42 -1.25 17.78 -1.65
CA GLY A 42 -1.53 17.49 -3.05
C GLY A 42 -3.02 17.62 -3.36
N GLN A 43 -3.51 16.82 -4.30
CA GLN A 43 -4.93 16.77 -4.64
C GLN A 43 -5.76 16.17 -3.49
N GLU A 44 -6.69 16.95 -2.95
CA GLU A 44 -7.79 16.44 -2.12
C GLU A 44 -8.80 15.69 -3.03
N TYR A 45 -9.20 14.50 -2.60
CA TYR A 45 -10.43 13.84 -3.03
C TYR A 45 -10.87 12.84 -1.96
N ALA A 46 -12.16 12.84 -1.60
CA ALA A 46 -12.77 11.91 -0.64
C ALA A 46 -12.09 11.86 0.75
N GLY A 47 -11.35 12.90 1.13
CA GLY A 47 -10.62 12.97 2.39
C GLY A 47 -9.24 12.30 2.40
N LYS A 48 -8.70 11.85 1.26
CA LYS A 48 -7.41 11.10 1.22
C LYS A 48 -6.21 11.89 1.77
N THR A 49 -6.27 13.22 1.73
CA THR A 49 -5.26 14.10 2.33
C THR A 49 -5.59 14.53 3.77
N LEU A 50 -6.55 13.88 4.43
CA LEU A 50 -6.96 14.14 5.81
C LEU A 50 -6.69 12.88 6.67
N PRO A 51 -5.47 12.72 7.23
CA PRO A 51 -5.17 11.61 8.13
C PRO A 51 -6.16 11.56 9.30
N PRO A 52 -6.72 10.38 9.63
CA PRO A 52 -7.52 10.21 10.84
C PRO A 52 -6.61 10.29 12.09
N VAL A 53 -7.21 10.62 13.23
CA VAL A 53 -6.55 10.41 14.53
C VAL A 53 -6.47 8.88 14.75
N PRO A 54 -5.26 8.31 14.75
CA PRO A 54 -4.34 8.52 15.87
C PRO A 54 -2.99 9.13 15.46
N ASP A 55 -2.57 10.20 16.14
CA ASP A 55 -1.29 10.92 15.90
C ASP A 55 -0.05 10.15 16.42
N ASN A 56 -0.01 8.83 16.22
CA ASN A 56 1.07 7.93 16.61
C ASN A 56 1.50 7.02 15.46
N TRP A 57 1.54 7.56 14.24
CA TRP A 57 1.86 6.85 13.00
C TRP A 57 3.30 6.31 13.00
N GLY A 58 3.47 5.05 12.63
CA GLY A 58 4.76 4.39 12.42
C GLY A 58 5.13 4.28 10.94
N SER A 59 4.15 4.18 10.04
CA SER A 59 4.35 4.23 8.59
C SER A 59 3.11 4.73 7.85
N ILE A 60 3.33 5.32 6.67
CA ILE A 60 2.31 5.93 5.81
C ILE A 60 2.55 5.45 4.37
N TYR A 61 1.48 5.25 3.62
CA TYR A 61 1.48 4.70 2.27
C TYR A 61 0.39 5.39 1.44
N CYS A 62 0.78 6.13 0.41
CA CYS A 62 -0.11 6.78 -0.53
C CYS A 62 -0.45 5.83 -1.68
N SER A 63 -1.71 5.80 -2.14
CA SER A 63 -2.07 4.99 -3.30
C SER A 63 -1.27 5.35 -4.53
N LYS A 64 -0.83 4.35 -5.29
CA LYS A 64 -0.29 4.52 -6.66
C LYS A 64 -1.35 4.91 -7.69
N GLY A 65 -2.55 5.28 -7.24
CA GLY A 65 -3.65 5.82 -8.04
C GLY A 65 -4.19 7.13 -7.46
N TYR A 66 -5.47 7.41 -7.71
CA TYR A 66 -6.12 8.64 -7.27
C TYR A 66 -6.69 8.57 -5.85
N HIS A 67 -6.97 7.38 -5.33
CA HIS A 67 -8.17 7.13 -4.53
C HIS A 67 -7.96 7.23 -3.01
N HIS A 68 -6.91 6.64 -2.45
CA HIS A 68 -6.83 6.42 -1.00
C HIS A 68 -5.41 6.49 -0.42
N THR A 69 -5.35 6.53 0.91
CA THR A 69 -4.13 6.51 1.72
C THR A 69 -4.29 5.43 2.77
N CYS A 70 -3.21 4.76 3.13
CA CYS A 70 -3.17 3.81 4.24
C CYS A 70 -1.99 4.11 5.16
N GLY A 71 -2.07 3.70 6.42
CA GLY A 71 -0.97 3.83 7.38
C GLY A 71 -1.01 2.76 8.45
N LEU A 72 0.13 2.53 9.10
CA LEU A 72 0.22 1.75 10.33
C LEU A 72 0.53 2.67 11.50
N SER A 73 -0.18 2.50 12.61
CA SER A 73 0.25 3.05 13.90
C SER A 73 1.58 2.42 14.34
N THR A 74 2.23 3.05 15.30
CA THR A 74 3.34 2.48 16.09
C THR A 74 2.98 1.14 16.75
N THR A 75 1.69 0.88 17.00
CA THR A 75 1.15 -0.40 17.49
C THR A 75 0.77 -1.40 16.36
N ARG A 76 1.28 -1.19 15.13
CA ARG A 76 1.08 -2.05 13.94
C ARG A 76 -0.37 -2.24 13.53
N LYS A 77 -1.22 -1.28 13.87
CA LYS A 77 -2.64 -1.29 13.54
C LYS A 77 -2.86 -0.52 12.25
N ALA A 78 -3.60 -1.14 11.32
CA ALA A 78 -3.79 -0.64 9.97
C ALA A 78 -5.05 0.22 9.85
N PHE A 79 -4.90 1.35 9.16
CA PHE A 79 -5.96 2.30 8.84
C PHE A 79 -5.85 2.66 7.36
N CYS A 80 -6.97 2.79 6.67
CA CYS A 80 -7.03 3.29 5.30
C CYS A 80 -8.20 4.28 5.16
N TRP A 81 -8.01 5.36 4.42
CA TRP A 81 -8.97 6.45 4.26
C TRP A 81 -8.85 7.10 2.86
N GLY A 82 -9.81 7.96 2.53
CA GLY A 82 -10.03 8.42 1.15
C GLY A 82 -11.21 7.69 0.52
N ASP A 83 -11.17 7.53 -0.79
CA ASP A 83 -12.22 6.84 -1.54
C ASP A 83 -12.36 5.35 -1.15
N ALA A 84 -13.61 4.90 -1.12
CA ALA A 84 -14.05 3.59 -0.66
C ALA A 84 -14.94 2.86 -1.67
N GLU A 85 -15.12 3.36 -2.90
CA GLU A 85 -16.05 2.80 -3.91
C GLU A 85 -15.86 1.29 -4.16
N TYR A 86 -14.61 0.81 -4.14
CA TYR A 86 -14.28 -0.61 -4.32
C TYR A 86 -14.05 -1.36 -3.01
N ASN A 87 -14.30 -0.74 -1.86
CA ASN A 87 -13.92 -1.20 -0.51
C ASN A 87 -12.40 -1.27 -0.25
N GLN A 88 -11.58 -0.59 -1.05
CA GLN A 88 -10.11 -0.56 -0.92
C GLN A 88 -9.60 0.01 0.42
N THR A 89 -10.44 0.74 1.16
CA THR A 89 -10.20 1.25 2.51
C THR A 89 -10.70 0.32 3.64
N ARG A 90 -11.52 -0.71 3.35
CA ARG A 90 -11.99 -1.68 4.36
C ARG A 90 -10.90 -2.69 4.72
N VAL A 91 -10.03 -2.35 5.67
CA VAL A 91 -8.96 -3.24 6.17
C VAL A 91 -9.54 -4.57 6.70
N PRO A 92 -9.15 -5.74 6.15
CA PRO A 92 -9.62 -7.04 6.61
C PRO A 92 -9.10 -7.41 8.00
N GLY A 93 -9.91 -8.10 8.79
CA GLY A 93 -9.56 -8.43 10.18
C GLY A 93 -9.78 -7.28 11.17
N LEU A 94 -10.36 -6.15 10.72
CA LEU A 94 -11.15 -5.31 11.60
C LEU A 94 -12.40 -6.09 12.04
N CYS A 95 -12.72 -6.05 13.33
CA CYS A 95 -13.94 -6.64 13.88
C CYS A 95 -15.21 -5.81 13.56
N GLN A 96 -15.14 -4.94 12.53
CA GLN A 96 -16.22 -4.06 12.09
C GLN A 96 -16.37 -4.05 10.57
N ASN A 97 -17.60 -3.86 10.12
CA ASN A 97 -17.94 -3.42 8.76
C ASN A 97 -17.57 -1.94 8.53
N ALA A 98 -16.32 -1.55 8.84
CA ALA A 98 -15.82 -0.18 8.83
C ALA A 98 -15.46 0.33 7.43
N ALA A 99 -16.45 0.34 6.53
CA ALA A 99 -16.67 1.55 5.75
C ALA A 99 -18.14 1.95 5.90
N PHE A 100 -18.34 3.25 5.85
CA PHE A 100 -19.60 3.96 5.71
C PHE A 100 -20.61 3.18 4.83
N GLY A 101 -21.52 2.42 5.45
CA GLY A 101 -22.54 1.64 4.73
C GLY A 101 -22.80 0.22 5.26
N VAL A 102 -23.87 0.13 6.09
CA VAL A 102 -24.84 -0.97 6.34
C VAL A 102 -25.01 -2.01 5.19
N GLN A 103 -25.35 -3.29 5.41
CA GLN A 103 -25.74 -4.09 6.59
C GLN A 103 -25.33 -5.57 6.39
N GLY A 104 -25.26 -6.37 7.47
CA GLY A 104 -25.31 -7.85 7.31
C GLY A 104 -25.04 -8.73 8.55
N GLN A 105 -24.32 -8.24 9.56
CA GLN A 105 -24.04 -8.93 10.85
C GLN A 105 -23.22 -10.26 10.77
N PRO A 106 -22.71 -10.80 11.90
CA PRO A 106 -22.86 -10.36 13.29
C PRO A 106 -21.56 -9.86 13.97
N CYS A 107 -21.76 -9.13 15.07
CA CYS A 107 -20.77 -8.84 16.10
C CYS A 107 -21.44 -9.05 17.46
N SER A 108 -20.66 -9.35 18.50
CA SER A 108 -21.14 -9.48 19.89
C SER A 108 -20.09 -9.03 20.93
N SER A 109 -19.08 -8.30 20.45
CA SER A 109 -18.08 -7.48 21.14
C SER A 109 -17.44 -6.54 20.08
N ASP A 110 -16.73 -5.46 20.42
CA ASP A 110 -16.51 -4.83 21.72
C ASP A 110 -17.73 -4.02 22.18
N ALA A 111 -18.52 -4.59 23.10
CA ALA A 111 -19.85 -4.13 23.52
C ALA A 111 -20.65 -3.35 22.45
N GLU A 112 -20.69 -3.93 21.25
CA GLU A 112 -21.59 -3.57 20.14
C GLU A 112 -21.40 -2.15 19.54
N CYS A 113 -20.15 -1.79 19.26
CA CYS A 113 -19.74 -0.68 18.36
C CYS A 113 -19.70 0.74 18.96
N GLY A 114 -19.25 0.89 20.21
CA GLY A 114 -19.01 2.20 20.82
C GLY A 114 -17.79 2.97 20.28
N SER A 115 -18.03 4.12 19.65
CA SER A 115 -17.29 5.41 19.74
C SER A 115 -15.74 5.49 19.69
N ILE A 116 -14.98 4.47 19.27
CA ILE A 116 -13.51 4.49 19.36
C ILE A 116 -12.83 4.24 18.00
N PRO A 117 -11.86 5.09 17.57
CA PRO A 117 -10.89 4.73 16.52
C PRO A 117 -9.96 3.61 17.01
N GLY A 118 -10.13 2.39 16.49
CA GLY A 118 -9.17 1.30 16.67
C GLY A 118 -9.68 -0.01 17.29
N ALA A 119 -10.88 -0.47 16.92
CA ALA A 119 -11.36 -1.82 17.25
C ALA A 119 -10.68 -2.89 16.36
N PHE A 120 -9.65 -3.55 16.89
CA PHE A 120 -8.91 -4.64 16.22
C PHE A 120 -9.12 -5.96 16.94
N CYS A 121 -9.44 -7.02 16.19
CA CYS A 121 -9.38 -8.37 16.74
C CYS A 121 -7.91 -8.72 17.11
N GLU A 122 -7.68 -9.60 18.08
CA GLU A 122 -6.32 -10.05 18.42
C GLU A 122 -5.63 -10.79 17.26
N GLY A 123 -4.29 -10.73 17.20
CA GLY A 123 -3.49 -11.38 16.16
C GLY A 123 -3.43 -10.66 14.80
N GLN A 124 -3.85 -9.38 14.74
CA GLN A 124 -4.01 -8.59 13.52
C GLN A 124 -2.91 -7.52 13.31
N ASP A 125 -1.68 -7.82 13.71
CA ASP A 125 -0.57 -6.87 13.57
C ASP A 125 0.02 -6.94 12.16
N TRP A 126 0.04 -5.79 11.48
CA TRP A 126 0.55 -5.66 10.13
C TRP A 126 2.06 -5.35 10.13
N LEU A 127 2.78 -5.96 9.21
CA LEU A 127 4.18 -5.66 8.91
C LEU A 127 4.27 -4.48 7.93
N SER A 128 3.45 -4.50 6.89
CA SER A 128 3.44 -3.48 5.83
C SER A 128 2.11 -3.46 5.08
N LEU A 129 1.76 -2.30 4.52
CA LEU A 129 0.66 -2.13 3.57
C LEU A 129 1.20 -1.67 2.20
N SER A 130 0.42 -1.88 1.16
CA SER A 130 0.65 -1.37 -0.18
C SER A 130 -0.69 -1.05 -0.86
N PRO A 131 -1.12 0.22 -0.87
CA PRO A 131 -2.30 0.66 -1.61
C PRO A 131 -1.99 0.80 -3.11
N GLY A 132 -2.70 0.02 -3.93
CA GLY A 132 -2.74 0.12 -5.38
C GLY A 132 -3.67 1.23 -5.85
N GLN A 133 -4.24 1.13 -7.06
CA GLN A 133 -5.23 2.10 -7.53
C GLN A 133 -6.63 1.86 -6.95
N PHE A 134 -7.11 0.61 -7.00
CA PHE A 134 -8.48 0.22 -6.63
C PHE A 134 -8.53 -0.91 -5.60
N HIS A 135 -7.37 -1.31 -5.09
CA HIS A 135 -7.19 -2.37 -4.11
C HIS A 135 -6.03 -2.02 -3.18
N THR A 136 -5.98 -2.67 -2.04
CA THR A 136 -4.88 -2.58 -1.08
C THR A 136 -4.42 -3.99 -0.77
N CYS A 137 -3.12 -4.17 -0.67
CA CYS A 137 -2.51 -5.40 -0.18
C CYS A 137 -1.72 -5.12 1.10
N GLY A 138 -1.48 -6.16 1.89
CA GLY A 138 -0.63 -6.05 3.06
C GLY A 138 -0.13 -7.41 3.53
N VAL A 139 0.88 -7.37 4.38
CA VAL A 139 1.49 -8.55 5.00
C VAL A 139 1.37 -8.40 6.52
N ARG A 140 0.89 -9.45 7.21
CA ARG A 140 0.85 -9.54 8.67
C ARG A 140 2.22 -9.97 9.22
N LEU A 141 2.49 -9.73 10.50
CA LEU A 141 3.72 -10.20 11.16
C LEU A 141 3.94 -11.72 11.07
N SER A 142 2.88 -12.51 10.89
CA SER A 142 2.94 -13.96 10.67
C SER A 142 3.44 -14.38 9.28
N GLY A 143 3.68 -13.42 8.37
CA GLY A 143 3.95 -13.64 6.96
C GLY A 143 2.70 -13.85 6.11
N GLN A 144 1.51 -13.92 6.71
CA GLN A 144 0.26 -14.05 5.94
C GLN A 144 -0.01 -12.76 5.14
N ALA A 145 -0.21 -12.90 3.84
CA ALA A 145 -0.64 -11.80 2.98
C ALA A 145 -2.15 -11.76 2.80
N LEU A 146 -2.68 -10.56 2.60
CA LEU A 146 -4.07 -10.30 2.25
C LEU A 146 -4.14 -9.14 1.27
N CYS A 147 -5.08 -9.21 0.32
CA CYS A 147 -5.46 -8.10 -0.53
C CYS A 147 -6.99 -7.93 -0.48
N TRP A 148 -7.46 -6.70 -0.68
CA TRP A 148 -8.87 -6.34 -0.63
C TRP A 148 -9.15 -5.10 -1.49
N GLY A 149 -10.40 -4.95 -1.89
CA GLY A 149 -10.83 -3.92 -2.83
C GLY A 149 -11.34 -4.56 -4.12
N SER A 150 -11.04 -3.93 -5.26
CA SER A 150 -11.32 -4.50 -6.58
C SER A 150 -10.50 -5.77 -6.84
N SER A 151 -11.16 -6.81 -7.37
CA SER A 151 -10.51 -8.00 -7.96
C SER A 151 -11.02 -8.29 -9.38
N ALA A 152 -11.36 -7.25 -10.14
CA ALA A 152 -11.90 -7.38 -11.51
C ALA A 152 -10.97 -8.12 -12.50
N TYR A 153 -9.66 -8.20 -12.19
CA TYR A 153 -8.66 -8.97 -12.92
C TYR A 153 -7.99 -10.04 -12.03
N GLY A 154 -8.56 -10.35 -10.87
CA GLY A 154 -7.95 -11.21 -9.85
C GLY A 154 -6.82 -10.55 -9.04
N GLN A 155 -6.63 -9.23 -9.12
CA GLN A 155 -5.48 -8.56 -8.48
C GLN A 155 -5.49 -8.56 -6.95
N SER A 156 -6.63 -8.88 -6.33
CA SER A 156 -6.75 -9.11 -4.88
C SER A 156 -6.71 -10.60 -4.50
N ASP A 157 -6.58 -11.51 -5.46
CA ASP A 157 -6.64 -12.96 -5.25
C ASP A 157 -5.24 -13.49 -4.91
N VAL A 158 -4.82 -13.34 -3.65
CA VAL A 158 -3.49 -13.76 -3.18
C VAL A 158 -3.26 -15.26 -3.43
N PRO A 159 -2.13 -15.67 -4.07
CA PRO A 159 -1.82 -17.08 -4.32
C PRO A 159 -1.82 -17.93 -3.05
N ALA A 160 -2.76 -18.88 -2.97
CA ALA A 160 -3.00 -19.71 -1.79
C ALA A 160 -1.96 -20.82 -1.57
N ASP A 161 -1.14 -21.11 -2.58
CA ASP A 161 0.01 -22.02 -2.52
C ASP A 161 1.21 -21.40 -1.78
N VAL A 162 1.24 -20.08 -1.59
CA VAL A 162 2.31 -19.37 -0.90
C VAL A 162 1.90 -19.10 0.57
N PRO A 163 2.44 -19.85 1.55
CA PRO A 163 2.01 -19.73 2.94
C PRO A 163 2.51 -18.45 3.62
N ARG A 164 3.64 -17.89 3.15
CA ARG A 164 4.30 -16.73 3.76
C ARG A 164 4.99 -15.82 2.76
N TRP A 165 4.77 -14.53 2.97
CA TRP A 165 5.24 -13.42 2.17
C TRP A 165 6.11 -12.49 3.01
N ARG A 166 7.13 -11.92 2.39
CA ARG A 166 8.00 -10.90 2.99
C ARG A 166 7.48 -9.49 2.73
N VAL A 167 7.03 -9.24 1.50
CA VAL A 167 6.51 -7.94 1.05
C VAL A 167 5.57 -8.12 -0.14
N LEU A 168 4.50 -7.33 -0.19
CA LEU A 168 3.64 -7.16 -1.37
C LEU A 168 3.72 -5.72 -1.88
N SER A 169 3.50 -5.55 -3.18
CA SER A 169 3.42 -4.26 -3.86
C SER A 169 2.24 -4.27 -4.83
N ALA A 170 1.21 -3.48 -4.55
CA ALA A 170 0.01 -3.36 -5.37
C ALA A 170 0.19 -2.29 -6.46
N GLY A 171 -0.21 -2.59 -7.69
CA GLY A 171 -0.17 -1.69 -8.84
C GLY A 171 -1.53 -1.04 -9.16
N HIS A 172 -1.79 -0.73 -10.43
CA HIS A 172 -3.13 -0.34 -10.88
C HIS A 172 -4.07 -1.55 -11.00
N TYR A 173 -3.61 -2.61 -11.69
CA TYR A 173 -4.43 -3.76 -12.06
C TYR A 173 -3.77 -5.12 -11.78
N HIS A 174 -2.60 -5.13 -11.17
CA HIS A 174 -1.86 -6.32 -10.78
C HIS A 174 -1.14 -6.10 -9.45
N THR A 175 -0.73 -7.19 -8.82
CA THR A 175 0.02 -7.22 -7.57
C THR A 175 1.24 -8.11 -7.76
N CYS A 176 2.36 -7.72 -7.18
CA CYS A 176 3.53 -8.59 -7.07
C CYS A 176 4.01 -8.65 -5.63
N GLY A 177 4.79 -9.67 -5.30
CA GLY A 177 5.39 -9.83 -3.99
C GLY A 177 6.60 -10.74 -4.00
N VAL A 178 7.30 -10.73 -2.88
CA VAL A 178 8.43 -11.62 -2.60
C VAL A 178 8.04 -12.57 -1.47
N THR A 179 8.18 -13.87 -1.68
CA THR A 179 7.90 -14.89 -0.67
C THR A 179 8.96 -14.90 0.45
N GLU A 180 8.72 -15.61 1.55
CA GLU A 180 9.76 -15.78 2.60
C GLU A 180 11.03 -16.46 2.05
N ALA A 181 10.91 -17.30 1.01
CA ALA A 181 12.02 -17.95 0.30
C ALA A 181 12.74 -17.03 -0.71
N GLY A 182 12.28 -15.78 -0.90
CA GLY A 182 12.86 -14.83 -1.86
C GLY A 182 12.38 -15.00 -3.31
N GLU A 183 11.40 -15.86 -3.57
CA GLU A 183 10.82 -16.04 -4.89
C GLU A 183 9.90 -14.86 -5.25
N GLY A 184 9.96 -14.40 -6.50
CA GLY A 184 9.06 -13.37 -7.03
C GLY A 184 7.78 -13.99 -7.58
N ARG A 185 6.62 -13.44 -7.19
CA ARG A 185 5.29 -13.83 -7.69
C ARG A 185 4.52 -12.58 -8.09
N CYS A 186 3.80 -12.64 -9.21
CA CYS A 186 2.87 -11.61 -9.66
C CYS A 186 1.55 -12.22 -10.13
N TRP A 187 0.45 -11.51 -9.93
CA TRP A 187 -0.91 -11.94 -10.31
C TRP A 187 -1.80 -10.72 -10.58
N GLY A 188 -2.97 -10.96 -11.17
CA GLY A 188 -3.85 -9.91 -11.68
C GLY A 188 -3.75 -9.75 -13.19
N SER A 189 -3.90 -8.52 -13.69
CA SER A 189 -3.84 -8.21 -15.11
C SER A 189 -2.44 -8.42 -15.70
N SER A 190 -2.31 -9.33 -16.67
CA SER A 190 -1.07 -9.65 -17.39
C SER A 190 -0.77 -8.74 -18.58
N VAL A 191 -1.42 -7.58 -18.68
CA VAL A 191 -1.25 -6.63 -19.79
C VAL A 191 0.22 -6.21 -19.95
N TYR A 192 0.72 -6.27 -21.19
CA TYR A 192 2.13 -6.11 -21.56
C TYR A 192 3.12 -7.07 -20.87
N GLY A 193 2.66 -8.19 -20.29
CA GLY A 193 3.51 -9.12 -19.55
C GLY A 193 3.86 -8.64 -18.14
N ALA A 194 3.12 -7.69 -17.56
CA ALA A 194 3.46 -7.09 -16.25
C ALA A 194 3.49 -8.09 -15.07
N THR A 195 2.88 -9.27 -15.24
CA THR A 195 2.90 -10.40 -14.29
C THR A 195 3.95 -11.48 -14.60
N GLU A 196 4.68 -11.37 -15.72
CA GLU A 196 5.68 -12.35 -16.15
C GLU A 196 7.01 -12.10 -15.43
N VAL A 197 7.13 -12.60 -14.20
CA VAL A 197 8.35 -12.45 -13.37
C VAL A 197 9.56 -13.05 -14.09
N PRO A 198 10.67 -12.31 -14.25
CA PRO A 198 11.88 -12.81 -14.90
C PRO A 198 12.44 -14.06 -14.21
N THR A 199 12.60 -15.14 -14.99
CA THR A 199 13.06 -16.46 -14.51
C THR A 199 14.58 -16.59 -14.43
N ASP A 200 15.33 -15.60 -14.92
CA ASP A 200 16.79 -15.49 -14.74
C ASP A 200 17.18 -15.03 -13.32
N VAL A 201 16.22 -14.56 -12.51
CA VAL A 201 16.43 -14.11 -11.14
C VAL A 201 15.85 -15.11 -10.14
N ALA A 202 16.74 -15.89 -9.52
CA ALA A 202 16.36 -16.88 -8.51
C ALA A 202 15.88 -16.27 -7.17
N VAL A 203 16.45 -15.13 -6.76
CA VAL A 203 16.17 -14.51 -5.44
C VAL A 203 16.02 -12.99 -5.56
N TRP A 204 14.88 -12.49 -5.10
CA TRP A 204 14.52 -11.08 -5.05
C TRP A 204 14.64 -10.52 -3.63
N SER A 205 15.14 -9.30 -3.52
CA SER A 205 15.16 -8.52 -2.27
C SER A 205 13.85 -7.76 -2.06
N SER A 206 13.31 -7.20 -3.14
CA SER A 206 12.05 -6.46 -3.18
C SER A 206 11.50 -6.39 -4.61
N ILE A 207 10.19 -6.19 -4.74
CA ILE A 207 9.52 -5.87 -6.00
C ILE A 207 8.62 -4.64 -5.76
N SER A 208 8.67 -3.69 -6.69
CA SER A 208 7.78 -2.53 -6.78
C SER A 208 6.98 -2.60 -8.07
N VAL A 209 5.72 -2.20 -8.00
CA VAL A 209 4.75 -2.33 -9.10
C VAL A 209 4.20 -0.95 -9.49
N GLY A 210 4.20 -0.64 -10.78
CA GLY A 210 3.63 0.57 -11.35
C GLY A 210 2.22 0.36 -11.92
N ARG A 211 1.88 1.11 -12.98
CA ARG A 211 0.59 0.99 -13.68
C ARG A 211 0.49 -0.27 -14.54
N PHE A 212 1.49 -0.49 -15.38
CA PHE A 212 1.58 -1.61 -16.33
C PHE A 212 2.99 -2.21 -16.42
N HIS A 213 3.85 -1.90 -15.46
CA HIS A 213 5.21 -2.43 -15.36
C HIS A 213 5.50 -2.81 -13.91
N SER A 214 6.54 -3.60 -13.73
CA SER A 214 7.03 -4.09 -12.45
C SER A 214 8.56 -4.00 -12.46
N CYS A 215 9.16 -3.63 -11.34
CA CYS A 215 10.60 -3.55 -11.17
C CYS A 215 11.00 -4.20 -9.85
N GLY A 216 12.07 -4.98 -9.83
CA GLY A 216 12.57 -5.61 -8.61
C GLY A 216 14.08 -5.46 -8.45
N VAL A 217 14.52 -5.55 -7.19
CA VAL A 217 15.93 -5.59 -6.81
C VAL A 217 16.30 -7.04 -6.51
N THR A 218 17.37 -7.55 -7.12
CA THR A 218 17.88 -8.90 -6.89
C THR A 218 18.54 -9.02 -5.51
N ALA A 219 18.82 -10.25 -5.05
CA ALA A 219 19.65 -10.48 -3.87
C ALA A 219 21.08 -9.90 -3.99
N THR A 220 21.56 -9.68 -5.22
CA THR A 220 22.88 -9.08 -5.51
C THR A 220 22.85 -7.56 -5.67
N GLY A 221 21.69 -6.91 -5.45
CA GLY A 221 21.53 -5.46 -5.55
C GLY A 221 21.36 -4.91 -6.97
N GLY A 222 21.31 -5.77 -7.99
CA GLY A 222 20.97 -5.38 -9.36
C GLY A 222 19.47 -5.11 -9.51
N ALA A 223 19.08 -4.34 -10.53
CA ALA A 223 17.68 -4.09 -10.86
C ALA A 223 17.25 -4.83 -12.15
N ARG A 224 15.97 -5.20 -12.19
CA ARG A 224 15.27 -5.78 -13.35
C ARG A 224 13.88 -5.20 -13.43
N CYS A 225 13.45 -4.78 -14.61
CA CYS A 225 12.10 -4.29 -14.86
C CYS A 225 11.46 -5.02 -16.05
N TRP A 226 10.14 -5.21 -16.01
CA TRP A 226 9.36 -5.93 -17.01
C TRP A 226 7.94 -5.35 -17.12
N GLY A 227 7.22 -5.69 -18.19
CA GLY A 227 5.92 -5.11 -18.53
C GLY A 227 6.00 -4.04 -19.63
N SER A 228 5.15 -3.03 -19.54
CA SER A 228 5.06 -1.93 -20.52
C SER A 228 6.37 -1.13 -20.64
N THR A 229 6.89 -1.03 -21.86
CA THR A 229 8.08 -0.25 -22.24
C THR A 229 7.79 1.24 -22.51
N GLN A 230 6.54 1.70 -22.34
CA GLN A 230 6.16 3.09 -22.56
C GLN A 230 6.97 4.03 -21.64
N ASP A 231 7.33 5.21 -22.16
CA ASP A 231 8.11 6.24 -21.48
C ASP A 231 9.45 5.76 -20.88
N GLY A 232 10.02 4.66 -21.39
CA GLY A 232 11.25 4.05 -20.87
C GLY A 232 11.07 3.35 -19.52
N ALA A 233 9.84 3.04 -19.10
CA ALA A 233 9.55 2.58 -17.73
C ALA A 233 10.19 1.23 -17.32
N THR A 234 10.71 0.45 -18.28
CA THR A 234 11.47 -0.78 -18.04
C THR A 234 12.97 -0.62 -18.29
N GLU A 235 13.44 0.57 -18.67
CA GLU A 235 14.86 0.85 -18.85
C GLU A 235 15.52 0.98 -17.47
N VAL A 236 16.46 0.09 -17.17
CA VAL A 236 17.32 0.18 -15.99
C VAL A 236 18.60 0.90 -16.43
N PRO A 237 18.86 2.14 -15.98
CA PRO A 237 20.10 2.83 -16.33
C PRO A 237 21.32 2.05 -15.86
N PRO A 238 22.44 2.08 -16.61
CA PRO A 238 23.70 1.53 -16.11
C PRO A 238 24.09 2.27 -14.82
N LEU A 239 24.75 1.56 -13.90
CA LEU A 239 25.37 2.20 -12.75
C LEU A 239 26.35 3.26 -13.24
N ALA A 240 26.20 4.49 -12.76
CA ALA A 240 27.20 5.53 -12.97
C ALA A 240 28.53 5.09 -12.33
N ALA A 241 29.61 5.21 -13.10
CA ALA A 241 30.97 4.86 -12.69
C ALA A 241 31.62 5.95 -11.82
#